data_AF-A0A2E7CCR4-F1
#
_entry.id   AF-A0A2E7CCR4-F1
#
_cell.length_a   1.000
_cell.length_b   1.000
_cell.length_c   1.000
_cell.angle_alpha   90.00
_cell.angle_beta   90.00
_cell.angle_gamma   90.00
#
_symmetry.space_group_name_H-M   'P 1'
#
loop_
_entity.id
_entity.type
_entity.pdbx_description
1 polymer ?
#
loop_
_entity_poly.entity_id
_entity_poly.type
_entity_poly.pdbx_seq_one_letter_code
_entity_poly.pdbx_strand_id
1 'polypeptide(L)'
;MFDPWCCFACLICLGVPDWPENGLANKEWVIESIEWRLTKGPDACIDYTPAIDAWTLEWIANSDEVRVDVVTANWPVFEAEQRLQGTLIQILALEQLYGKEHNPEKCLKTLKKYAKKSGELWNDELKDIFIKNAELLK
;
A
#
# COMPACT_ATOMS: atom_id res chain seq x y z
N MET A 1 -2.89 25.62 -26.27
CA MET A 1 -2.45 26.29 -25.03
C MET A 1 -2.32 25.18 -24.01
N PHE A 2 -1.11 24.65 -23.79
CA PHE A 2 -0.88 23.59 -22.81
C PHE A 2 -0.63 24.27 -21.48
N ASP A 3 -1.57 24.14 -20.54
CA ASP A 3 -1.40 24.65 -19.19
C ASP A 3 -0.21 23.93 -18.54
N PRO A 4 0.84 24.63 -18.08
CA PRO A 4 2.01 24.03 -17.44
C PRO A 4 1.66 23.20 -16.18
N TRP A 5 0.45 23.38 -15.65
CA TRP A 5 -0.07 22.68 -14.48
C TRP A 5 -0.45 21.21 -14.74
N CYS A 6 -0.79 20.85 -15.99
CA CYS A 6 -1.13 19.48 -16.36
C CYS A 6 0.05 18.51 -16.23
N CYS A 7 1.29 18.98 -16.31
CA CYS A 7 2.47 18.12 -16.21
C CYS A 7 2.76 17.63 -14.78
N PHE A 8 2.43 18.41 -13.74
CA PHE A 8 2.68 18.00 -12.35
C PHE A 8 1.70 16.93 -11.85
N ALA A 9 0.42 17.02 -12.20
CA ALA A 9 -0.57 15.98 -11.88
C ALA A 9 -0.24 14.66 -12.60
N CYS A 10 0.19 14.73 -13.88
CA CYS A 10 0.65 13.57 -14.63
C CYS A 10 1.92 12.93 -14.03
N LEU A 11 2.84 13.70 -13.44
CA LEU A 11 4.04 13.18 -12.78
C LEU A 11 3.71 12.32 -11.56
N ILE A 12 2.71 12.72 -10.78
CA ILE A 12 2.37 12.00 -9.56
C ILE A 12 1.62 10.70 -9.88
N CYS A 13 0.70 10.72 -10.85
CA CYS A 13 -0.02 9.53 -11.32
C CYS A 13 0.73 8.70 -12.37
N LEU A 14 1.96 9.09 -12.76
CA LEU A 14 2.72 8.41 -13.82
C LEU A 14 2.89 6.90 -13.55
N GLY A 15 2.67 6.09 -14.59
CA GLY A 15 2.86 4.64 -14.54
C GLY A 15 1.76 3.89 -13.79
N VAL A 16 0.61 4.52 -13.56
CA VAL A 16 -0.59 3.82 -13.08
C VAL A 16 -0.92 2.69 -14.05
N PRO A 17 -1.19 1.47 -13.58
CA PRO A 17 -1.56 0.38 -14.47
C PRO A 17 -2.87 0.70 -15.18
N ASP A 18 -3.01 0.21 -16.41
CA ASP A 18 -4.26 0.29 -17.15
C ASP A 18 -5.36 -0.46 -16.39
N TRP A 19 -6.58 0.04 -16.42
CA TRP A 19 -7.73 -0.64 -15.82
C TRP A 19 -7.95 -2.00 -16.52
N PRO A 20 -8.37 -3.04 -15.78
CA PRO A 20 -8.46 -4.38 -16.35
C PRO A 20 -9.57 -4.46 -17.39
N GLU A 21 -9.33 -5.22 -18.45
CA GLU A 21 -10.31 -5.43 -19.52
C GLU A 21 -11.58 -6.09 -18.95
N ASN A 22 -12.74 -5.50 -19.24
CA ASN A 22 -14.06 -5.88 -18.71
C ASN A 22 -14.35 -5.49 -17.25
N GLY A 23 -13.49 -4.68 -16.61
CA GLY A 23 -13.75 -4.17 -15.26
C GLY A 23 -13.67 -5.23 -14.16
N LEU A 24 -12.96 -6.33 -14.42
CA LEU A 24 -12.72 -7.39 -13.44
C LEU A 24 -11.24 -7.41 -13.07
N ALA A 25 -10.91 -7.12 -11.81
CA ALA A 25 -9.55 -7.25 -11.30
C ALA A 25 -9.09 -8.71 -11.40
N ASN A 26 -7.95 -8.94 -12.06
CA ASN A 26 -7.27 -10.22 -12.08
C ASN A 26 -5.98 -10.15 -11.24
N LYS A 27 -5.35 -11.30 -11.03
CA LYS A 27 -4.14 -11.42 -10.22
C LYS A 27 -3.02 -10.50 -10.68
N GLU A 28 -2.76 -10.48 -12.00
CA GLU A 28 -1.68 -9.70 -12.59
C GLU A 28 -1.90 -8.20 -12.35
N TRP A 29 -3.12 -7.72 -12.61
CA TRP A 29 -3.50 -6.34 -12.37
C TRP A 29 -3.39 -5.95 -10.90
N VAL A 30 -3.78 -6.84 -9.98
CA VAL A 30 -3.67 -6.59 -8.53
C VAL A 30 -2.21 -6.46 -8.10
N ILE A 31 -1.34 -7.34 -8.60
CA ILE A 31 0.11 -7.27 -8.32
C ILE A 31 0.66 -5.92 -8.80
N GLU A 32 0.44 -5.57 -10.06
CA GLU A 32 0.93 -4.32 -10.66
C GLU A 32 0.40 -3.09 -9.93
N SER A 33 -0.89 -3.11 -9.57
CA SER A 33 -1.55 -2.03 -8.86
C SER A 33 -1.01 -1.82 -7.45
N ILE A 34 -0.80 -2.89 -6.69
CA ILE A 34 -0.20 -2.83 -5.35
C ILE A 34 1.25 -2.33 -5.45
N GLU A 35 2.03 -2.82 -6.41
CA GLU A 35 3.41 -2.37 -6.59
C GLU A 35 3.49 -0.89 -6.91
N TRP A 36 2.69 -0.44 -7.89
CA TRP A 36 2.58 0.97 -8.22
C TRP A 36 2.19 1.79 -6.99
N ARG A 37 1.16 1.37 -6.26
CA ARG A 37 0.65 2.01 -5.04
C ARG A 37 1.76 2.21 -3.99
N LEU A 38 2.57 1.18 -3.75
CA LEU A 38 3.70 1.23 -2.80
C LEU A 38 4.82 2.18 -3.26
N THR A 39 5.01 2.35 -4.57
CA THR A 39 5.97 3.33 -5.11
C THR A 39 5.51 4.76 -4.96
N LYS A 40 4.20 5.02 -4.94
CA LYS A 40 3.66 6.39 -4.94
C LYS A 40 3.46 6.95 -3.54
N GLY A 41 2.99 6.15 -2.58
CA GLY A 41 2.66 6.64 -1.23
C GLY A 41 1.20 7.06 -1.10
N PRO A 42 0.70 7.28 0.12
CA PRO A 42 -0.73 7.33 0.41
C PRO A 42 -1.48 8.46 -0.28
N ASP A 43 -0.85 9.61 -0.48
CA ASP A 43 -1.51 10.84 -0.98
C ASP A 43 -1.07 11.25 -2.40
N ALA A 44 -0.37 10.37 -3.11
CA ALA A 44 0.26 10.72 -4.38
C ALA A 44 -0.77 10.99 -5.49
N CYS A 45 -1.63 10.01 -5.82
CA CYS A 45 -2.57 10.18 -6.93
C CYS A 45 -4.00 10.07 -6.43
N ILE A 46 -4.56 11.20 -5.99
CA ILE A 46 -5.87 11.29 -5.33
C ILE A 46 -7.02 10.72 -6.16
N ASP A 47 -6.91 10.74 -7.49
CA ASP A 47 -7.97 10.29 -8.39
C ASP A 47 -8.00 8.76 -8.57
N TYR A 48 -6.83 8.10 -8.55
CA TYR A 48 -6.71 6.67 -8.84
C TYR A 48 -6.50 5.82 -7.59
N THR A 49 -5.80 6.37 -6.62
CA THR A 49 -5.39 5.65 -5.40
C THR A 49 -6.57 5.06 -4.63
N PRO A 50 -7.67 5.79 -4.36
CA PRO A 50 -8.82 5.22 -3.66
C PRO A 50 -9.47 4.05 -4.40
N ALA A 51 -9.57 4.15 -5.74
CA ALA A 51 -10.16 3.10 -6.56
C ALA A 51 -9.25 1.86 -6.62
N ILE A 52 -7.95 2.05 -6.78
CA ILE A 52 -6.95 0.96 -6.72
C ILE A 52 -6.98 0.28 -5.35
N ASP A 53 -7.01 1.05 -4.25
CA ASP A 53 -7.08 0.50 -2.91
C ASP A 53 -8.36 -0.33 -2.72
N ALA A 54 -9.51 0.20 -3.12
CA ALA A 54 -10.79 -0.52 -3.03
C ALA A 54 -10.79 -1.83 -3.82
N TRP A 55 -10.38 -1.79 -5.09
CA TRP A 55 -10.43 -2.97 -5.98
C TRP A 55 -9.42 -4.05 -5.58
N THR A 56 -8.20 -3.65 -5.20
CA THR A 56 -7.19 -4.61 -4.74
C THR A 56 -7.60 -5.25 -3.42
N LEU A 57 -8.16 -4.50 -2.47
CA LEU A 57 -8.66 -5.05 -1.22
C LEU A 57 -9.89 -5.94 -1.41
N GLU A 58 -10.81 -5.56 -2.29
CA GLU A 58 -11.96 -6.39 -2.66
C GLU A 58 -11.50 -7.71 -3.30
N TRP A 59 -10.55 -7.65 -4.23
CA TRP A 59 -10.00 -8.85 -4.83
C TRP A 59 -9.34 -9.75 -3.79
N ILE A 60 -8.50 -9.20 -2.91
CA ILE A 60 -7.86 -9.96 -1.82
C ILE A 60 -8.92 -10.61 -0.91
N ALA A 61 -9.98 -9.88 -0.55
CA ALA A 61 -11.02 -10.38 0.34
C ALA A 61 -11.84 -11.54 -0.26
N ASN A 62 -11.93 -11.61 -1.59
CA ASN A 62 -12.69 -12.65 -2.31
C ASN A 62 -11.78 -13.69 -2.99
N SER A 63 -10.47 -13.61 -2.81
CA SER A 63 -9.51 -14.50 -3.48
C SER A 63 -9.39 -15.83 -2.74
N ASP A 64 -9.45 -16.93 -3.50
CA ASP A 64 -9.07 -18.26 -2.98
C ASP A 64 -7.55 -18.48 -2.98
N GLU A 65 -6.78 -17.58 -3.62
CA GLU A 65 -5.33 -17.71 -3.78
C GLU A 65 -4.53 -17.08 -2.62
N VAL A 66 -5.12 -16.09 -1.93
CA VAL A 66 -4.44 -15.29 -0.92
C VAL A 66 -5.31 -15.24 0.33
N ARG A 67 -4.70 -15.51 1.48
CA ARG A 67 -5.36 -15.34 2.77
C ARG A 67 -4.48 -14.53 3.69
N VAL A 68 -4.86 -13.28 3.92
CA VAL A 68 -4.12 -12.37 4.80
C VAL A 68 -4.73 -12.39 6.19
N ASP A 69 -3.99 -12.94 7.16
CA ASP A 69 -4.36 -12.89 8.57
C ASP A 69 -3.53 -11.80 9.27
N VAL A 70 -4.22 -10.78 9.82
CA VAL A 70 -3.58 -9.67 10.54
C VAL A 70 -3.91 -9.76 12.02
N VAL A 71 -2.90 -10.06 12.84
CA VAL A 71 -2.98 -9.93 14.30
C VAL A 71 -2.57 -8.50 14.66
N THR A 72 -3.55 -7.62 14.89
CA THR A 72 -3.31 -6.18 15.13
C THR A 72 -2.33 -5.90 16.26
N ALA A 73 -2.29 -6.75 17.30
CA ALA A 73 -1.33 -6.64 18.41
C ALA A 73 0.15 -6.72 17.98
N ASN A 74 0.45 -7.34 16.83
CA ASN A 74 1.81 -7.41 16.28
C ASN A 74 2.20 -6.13 15.52
N TRP A 75 1.24 -5.23 15.29
CA TRP A 75 1.39 -4.01 14.50
C TRP A 75 0.92 -2.75 15.26
N PRO A 76 1.57 -2.37 16.39
CA PRO A 76 1.26 -1.14 17.13
C PRO A 76 1.23 0.15 16.30
N VAL A 77 1.83 0.15 15.10
CA VAL A 77 1.69 1.26 14.15
C VAL A 77 0.24 1.67 13.86
N PHE A 78 -0.72 0.75 14.01
CA PHE A 78 -2.14 1.03 13.81
C PHE A 78 -2.81 1.77 14.97
N GLU A 79 -2.15 1.89 16.12
CA GLU A 79 -2.66 2.71 17.21
C GLU A 79 -2.57 4.21 16.87
N ALA A 80 -1.54 4.61 16.12
CA ALA A 80 -1.38 5.99 15.66
C ALA A 80 -1.99 6.27 14.29
N GLU A 81 -1.93 5.31 13.36
CA GLU A 81 -2.49 5.53 12.02
C GLU A 81 -3.18 4.28 11.48
N GLN A 82 -4.52 4.24 11.63
CA GLN A 82 -5.35 3.14 11.15
C GLN A 82 -5.40 3.05 9.62
N ARG A 83 -5.18 4.17 8.89
CA ARG A 83 -5.20 4.17 7.42
C ARG A 83 -4.13 3.26 6.81
N LEU A 84 -3.08 2.92 7.56
CA LEU A 84 -2.02 2.02 7.11
C LEU A 84 -2.43 0.54 7.07
N GLN A 85 -3.57 0.16 7.65
CA GLN A 85 -4.01 -1.24 7.69
C GLN A 85 -4.24 -1.83 6.30
N GLY A 86 -4.95 -1.11 5.43
CA GLY A 86 -5.19 -1.53 4.04
C GLY A 86 -3.87 -1.76 3.30
N THR A 87 -2.91 -0.86 3.48
CA THR A 87 -1.58 -1.00 2.87
C THR A 87 -0.80 -2.19 3.43
N LEU A 88 -0.89 -2.48 4.74
CA LEU A 88 -0.27 -3.70 5.27
C LEU A 88 -0.90 -4.95 4.63
N ILE A 89 -2.23 -5.00 4.53
CA ILE A 89 -2.92 -6.14 3.90
C ILE A 89 -2.43 -6.35 2.47
N GLN A 90 -2.33 -5.27 1.70
CA GLN A 90 -1.79 -5.32 0.32
C GLN A 90 -0.32 -5.79 0.28
N ILE A 91 0.53 -5.35 1.21
CA ILE A 91 1.93 -5.81 1.30
C ILE A 91 2.00 -7.31 1.60
N LEU A 92 1.22 -7.79 2.56
CA LEU A 92 1.18 -9.21 2.94
C LEU A 92 0.64 -10.08 1.79
N ALA A 93 -0.42 -9.62 1.12
CA ALA A 93 -0.94 -10.26 -0.07
C ALA A 93 0.15 -10.37 -1.15
N LEU A 94 0.91 -9.29 -1.38
CA LEU A 94 1.99 -9.29 -2.36
C LEU A 94 3.12 -10.27 -2.01
N GLU A 95 3.47 -10.45 -0.74
CA GLU A 95 4.42 -11.51 -0.33
C GLU A 95 3.91 -12.90 -0.70
N GLN A 96 2.64 -13.20 -0.42
CA GLN A 96 2.03 -14.50 -0.74
C GLN A 96 1.92 -14.72 -2.26
N LEU A 97 1.48 -13.71 -3.01
CA LEU A 97 1.37 -13.77 -4.48
C LEU A 97 2.71 -14.05 -5.15
N TYR A 98 3.81 -13.58 -4.53
CA TYR A 98 5.17 -13.88 -4.97
C TYR A 98 5.77 -15.17 -4.40
N GLY A 99 5.03 -15.92 -3.59
CA GLY A 99 5.53 -17.13 -2.93
C GLY A 99 6.71 -16.86 -2.00
N LYS A 100 6.79 -15.66 -1.42
CA LYS A 100 7.87 -15.28 -0.50
C LYS A 100 7.54 -15.79 0.90
N GLU A 101 8.57 -16.23 1.62
CA GLU A 101 8.45 -16.47 3.05
C GLU A 101 8.11 -15.16 3.77
N HIS A 102 7.14 -15.21 4.67
CA HIS A 102 6.65 -14.03 5.38
C HIS A 102 7.77 -13.42 6.24
N ASN A 103 8.00 -12.12 6.08
CA ASN A 103 9.00 -11.39 6.84
C ASN A 103 8.40 -10.10 7.45
N PRO A 104 7.99 -10.14 8.73
CA PRO A 104 7.38 -8.99 9.39
C PRO A 104 8.24 -7.72 9.36
N GLU A 105 9.56 -7.84 9.55
CA GLU A 105 10.47 -6.69 9.53
C GLU A 105 10.51 -6.02 8.15
N LYS A 106 10.53 -6.82 7.08
CA LYS A 106 10.53 -6.34 5.70
C LYS A 106 9.19 -5.70 5.33
N CYS A 107 8.09 -6.28 5.79
CA CYS A 107 6.76 -5.69 5.69
C CYS A 107 6.71 -4.33 6.38
N LEU A 108 7.13 -4.25 7.65
CA LEU A 108 7.16 -3.00 8.42
C LEU A 108 8.04 -1.95 7.74
N LYS A 109 9.21 -2.34 7.21
CA LYS A 109 10.12 -1.45 6.47
C LYS A 109 9.47 -0.91 5.19
N THR A 110 8.71 -1.74 4.49
CA THR A 110 7.97 -1.33 3.29
C THR A 110 6.84 -0.38 3.64
N LEU A 111 6.06 -0.71 4.67
CA LEU A 111 5.00 0.15 5.20
C LEU A 111 5.55 1.51 5.67
N LYS A 112 6.69 1.53 6.34
CA LYS A 112 7.39 2.76 6.76
C LYS A 112 7.82 3.61 5.56
N LYS A 113 8.37 3.00 4.51
CA LYS A 113 8.76 3.72 3.28
C LYS A 113 7.55 4.33 2.58
N TYR A 114 6.44 3.61 2.60
CA TYR A 114 5.18 4.09 2.05
C TYR A 114 4.62 5.25 2.88
N ALA A 115 4.54 5.10 4.21
CA ALA A 115 4.10 6.15 5.12
C ALA A 115 4.96 7.41 5.02
N LYS A 116 6.29 7.30 4.85
CA LYS A 116 7.15 8.48 4.65
C LYS A 116 6.80 9.36 3.44
N LYS A 117 6.06 8.83 2.47
CA LYS A 117 5.63 9.57 1.28
C LYS A 117 4.32 10.33 1.50
N SER A 118 3.72 10.23 2.69
CA SER A 118 2.41 10.79 3.04
C SER A 118 2.41 12.28 3.38
N GLY A 119 3.44 13.02 2.97
CA GLY A 119 3.60 14.44 3.33
C GLY A 119 3.38 14.69 4.83
N GLU A 120 2.28 15.37 5.15
CA GLU A 120 1.89 15.80 6.50
C GLU A 120 1.62 14.65 7.49
N LEU A 121 1.27 13.45 7.02
CA LEU A 121 0.99 12.31 7.89
C LEU A 121 2.27 11.72 8.52
N TRP A 122 3.46 12.00 7.96
CA TRP A 122 4.73 11.56 8.54
C TRP A 122 5.22 12.54 9.62
N ASN A 123 4.77 12.32 10.86
CA ASN A 123 5.17 13.11 12.03
C ASN A 123 6.13 12.33 12.98
N ASP A 124 6.65 13.01 14.00
CA ASP A 124 7.60 12.41 14.96
C ASP A 124 6.97 11.28 15.78
N GLU A 125 5.68 11.38 16.10
CA GLU A 125 4.94 10.33 16.82
C GLU A 125 4.88 9.03 16.02
N LEU A 126 4.46 9.11 14.75
CA LEU A 126 4.39 7.96 13.85
C LEU A 126 5.79 7.37 13.62
N LYS A 127 6.81 8.22 13.48
CA LYS A 127 8.20 7.79 13.35
C LYS A 127 8.68 7.00 14.56
N ASP A 128 8.38 7.47 15.77
CA ASP A 128 8.75 6.80 17.02
C ASP A 128 8.02 5.47 17.18
N ILE A 129 6.75 5.40 16.79
CA ILE A 129 5.98 4.16 16.81
C ILE A 129 6.56 3.14 15.81
N PHE A 130 6.96 3.56 14.61
CA PHE A 130 7.66 2.66 13.68
C PHE A 130 9.00 2.14 14.24
N ILE A 131 9.68 2.89 15.10
CA ILE A 131 10.91 2.44 15.78
C ILE A 131 10.56 1.38 16.82
N LYS A 132 9.61 1.69 17.71
CA LYS A 132 9.14 0.75 18.75
C LYS A 132 8.60 -0.54 18.15
N ASN A 133 7.79 -0.45 17.10
CA ASN A 133 7.25 -1.63 16.42
C ASN A 133 8.37 -2.49 15.83
N ALA A 134 9.44 -1.89 15.31
CA ALA A 134 10.59 -2.64 14.79
C ALA A 134 11.39 -3.35 15.89
N GLU A 135 11.36 -2.86 17.13
CA GLU A 135 11.99 -3.54 18.28
C GLU A 135 11.20 -4.78 18.72
N LEU A 136 9.89 -4.80 18.49
CA LEU A 136 9.01 -5.95 18.82
C LEU A 136 9.07 -7.08 17.79
N LEU A 137 9.56 -6.80 16.57
CA LEU A 137 9.64 -7.77 15.47
C LEU A 137 11.02 -8.43 15.35
N LYS A 138 11.99 -8.02 16.19
CA LYS A 138 13.31 -8.64 16.32
C LYS A 138 13.26 -9.83 17.27
#